data_AF-A0A662E533-F1
#
_entry.id   AF-A0A662E533-F1
#
_cell.length_a   1.000
_cell.length_b   1.000
_cell.length_c   1.000
_cell.angle_alpha   90.00
_cell.angle_beta   90.00
_cell.angle_gamma   90.00
#
_symmetry.space_group_name_H-M   'P 1'
#
loop_
_entity.id
_entity.type
_entity.pdbx_description
1 polymer ?
#
loop_
_entity_poly.entity_id
_entity_poly.type
_entity_poly.pdbx_seq_one_letter_code
_entity_poly.pdbx_strand_id
1 'polypeptide(L)'
;AISFGWEFGQEPIGGLTPIESMQSVTRLYGTRGNEHSLRFEEIPDISKILNPDLKSFLPKELKDAFRRGYFVSSGFRSLPFSAGSASFAGEATDAPKHLKPGGAIAVALTRGDLNLYAIGTVTSIDGNYVLAFGHPMFGLGSISVPMHTATILATYPSLKSSNKLGAIGAEVGTIVEDRSAAILGIVGEKADMIPMTVKVNFGDRSTSYSVELAEHPLLTPYLTNLAVNTILTTACETVGLHTFNLRGRIDIDRHPPLKLNAMVIGTSMAGISGQVTSLVQAVLQNPYDSVHIKGITLNLNYSERLRLAQLVKVKSSGVRVHPGETVHLQLYIKPYQRDLFIKNITLAVPANMKPGDYHVEIGDGFSIMKRESKVLKQKIESLDGFIRLVNAFLRNSKLYVGLTEKTSALFMGESVQSSLPGSVMETVEMQGVHIPRTGKWKEFRAVDVLTLDDVVQGYFSFPMKIVAR
;
A
#
# COMPACT_ATOMS: atom_id res chain seq x y z
N ALA A 1 24.18 28.23 6.20
CA ALA A 1 23.65 28.00 4.84
C ALA A 1 22.37 28.81 4.65
N ILE A 2 22.14 29.35 3.44
CA ILE A 2 20.81 29.86 3.06
C ILE A 2 19.92 28.64 2.82
N SER A 3 18.86 28.49 3.62
CA SER A 3 18.10 27.25 3.75
C SER A 3 16.81 27.26 2.93
N PHE A 4 15.91 28.23 3.13
CA PHE A 4 14.61 28.25 2.46
C PHE A 4 14.10 29.69 2.24
N GLY A 5 13.23 29.84 1.24
CA GLY A 5 12.43 31.06 1.05
C GLY A 5 10.97 30.84 1.45
N TRP A 6 10.14 31.87 1.32
CA TRP A 6 8.70 31.80 1.61
C TRP A 6 7.86 31.86 0.34
N GLU A 7 6.65 31.28 0.40
CA GLU A 7 5.69 31.47 -0.68
C GLU A 7 5.34 32.95 -0.84
N PHE A 8 5.23 33.41 -2.08
CA PHE A 8 4.95 34.81 -2.41
C PHE A 8 6.00 35.82 -1.89
N GLY A 9 7.19 35.35 -1.50
CA GLY A 9 8.31 36.21 -1.13
C GLY A 9 8.71 37.11 -2.29
N GLN A 10 8.59 38.42 -2.09
CA GLN A 10 9.01 39.44 -3.07
C GLN A 10 10.47 39.88 -2.88
N GLU A 11 10.98 39.77 -1.65
CA GLU A 11 12.34 40.13 -1.28
C GLU A 11 13.23 38.88 -1.19
N PRO A 12 14.54 38.98 -1.49
CA PRO A 12 15.48 37.87 -1.41
C PRO A 12 15.89 37.57 0.04
N ILE A 13 14.93 37.54 0.96
CA ILE A 13 15.13 37.10 2.34
C ILE A 13 15.02 35.58 2.35
N GLY A 14 15.95 34.92 3.03
CA GLY A 14 15.93 33.48 3.22
C GLY A 14 16.20 33.10 4.68
N GLY A 15 15.70 31.94 5.07
CA GLY A 15 16.11 31.29 6.31
C GLY A 15 17.62 31.03 6.30
N LEU A 16 18.23 31.15 7.47
CA LEU A 16 19.64 30.84 7.69
C LEU A 16 19.75 29.70 8.70
N THR A 17 20.50 28.67 8.32
CA THR A 17 20.87 27.60 9.25
C THR A 17 22.35 27.77 9.62
N PRO A 18 22.69 27.94 10.92
CA PRO A 18 24.07 28.03 11.38
C PRO A 18 24.88 26.79 10.98
N ILE A 19 26.14 26.99 10.58
CA ILE A 19 26.99 25.88 10.12
C ILE A 19 27.28 24.89 11.25
N GLU A 20 27.37 25.38 12.48
CA GLU A 20 27.60 24.58 13.69
C GLU A 20 26.47 23.58 13.93
N SER A 21 25.22 23.98 13.63
CA SER A 21 24.04 23.13 13.66
C SER A 21 24.09 22.06 12.58
N MET A 22 24.55 22.40 11.38
CA MET A 22 24.72 21.42 10.29
C MET A 22 25.81 20.40 10.62
N GLN A 23 26.97 20.86 11.11
CA GLN A 23 28.07 20.00 11.54
C GLN A 23 27.69 19.09 12.71
N SER A 24 26.68 19.45 13.51
CA SER A 24 26.16 18.57 14.56
C SER A 24 25.56 17.28 13.99
N VAL A 25 25.03 17.31 12.76
CA VAL A 25 24.51 16.11 12.07
C VAL A 25 25.64 15.11 11.82
N THR A 26 26.79 15.57 11.31
CA THR A 26 27.98 14.73 11.12
C THR A 26 28.50 14.17 12.44
N ARG A 27 28.54 14.97 13.51
CA ARG A 27 29.00 14.50 14.83
C ARG A 27 28.09 13.43 15.45
N LEU A 28 26.79 13.47 15.15
CA LEU A 28 25.80 12.54 15.69
C LEU A 28 25.60 11.30 14.82
N TYR A 29 26.11 11.30 13.58
CA TYR A 29 26.09 10.16 12.68
C TYR A 29 26.77 8.95 13.34
N GLY A 30 26.13 7.78 13.27
CA GLY A 30 26.60 6.55 13.93
C GLY A 30 26.40 6.47 15.45
N THR A 31 25.94 7.55 16.12
CA THR A 31 25.70 7.53 17.58
C THR A 31 24.24 7.29 17.96
N ARG A 32 23.30 7.50 17.03
CA ARG A 32 21.87 7.25 17.20
C ARG A 32 21.49 5.94 16.52
N GLY A 33 20.87 5.02 17.26
CA GLY A 33 20.35 3.77 16.70
C GLY A 33 19.23 4.01 15.68
N ASN A 34 19.15 3.14 14.66
CA ASN A 34 18.05 3.07 13.70
C ASN A 34 16.84 2.38 14.32
N GLU A 35 16.22 2.98 15.32
CA GLU A 35 14.96 2.45 15.88
C GLU A 35 13.77 3.29 15.41
N HIS A 36 13.20 2.88 14.28
CA HIS A 36 11.84 3.27 13.92
C HIS A 36 10.86 2.26 14.55
N SER A 37 10.53 2.44 15.82
CA SER A 37 9.51 1.62 16.47
C SER A 37 8.11 2.14 16.10
N LEU A 38 7.42 1.45 15.20
CA LEU A 38 5.97 1.65 15.00
C LEU A 38 5.21 0.93 16.11
N ARG A 39 4.18 1.57 16.66
CA ARG A 39 3.36 0.96 17.71
C ARG A 39 2.34 0.00 17.09
N PHE A 40 2.03 -1.09 17.79
CA PHE A 40 1.04 -2.08 17.35
C PHE A 40 -0.34 -1.48 17.03
N GLU A 41 -0.71 -0.35 17.65
CA GLU A 41 -1.97 0.35 17.40
C GLU A 41 -2.03 1.07 16.04
N GLU A 42 -0.90 1.24 15.35
CA GLU A 42 -0.79 2.00 14.09
C GLU A 42 -0.90 1.11 12.84
N ILE A 43 -1.03 -0.22 13.02
CA ILE A 43 -1.18 -1.17 11.92
C ILE A 43 -2.48 -0.89 11.16
N PRO A 44 -2.43 -0.69 9.84
CA PRO A 44 -3.63 -0.52 9.03
C PRO A 44 -4.58 -1.70 9.24
N ASP A 45 -5.86 -1.39 9.48
CA ASP A 45 -6.89 -2.43 9.54
C ASP A 45 -6.81 -3.29 8.27
N ILE A 46 -6.77 -4.62 8.39
CA ILE A 46 -6.81 -5.54 7.25
C ILE A 46 -7.93 -5.17 6.28
N SER A 47 -9.10 -4.75 6.77
CA SER A 47 -10.19 -4.27 5.92
C SER A 47 -9.84 -3.01 5.10
N LYS A 48 -8.97 -2.13 5.60
CA LYS A 48 -8.43 -0.95 4.89
C LYS A 48 -7.31 -1.31 3.92
N ILE A 49 -6.50 -2.34 4.22
CA ILE A 49 -5.51 -2.88 3.27
C ILE A 49 -6.23 -3.44 2.03
N LEU A 50 -7.39 -4.07 2.25
CA LEU A 50 -8.16 -4.75 1.22
C LEU A 50 -8.99 -3.84 0.32
N ASN A 51 -9.48 -2.72 0.84
CA ASN A 51 -10.18 -1.71 0.06
C ASN A 51 -9.71 -0.31 0.47
N PRO A 52 -8.58 0.14 -0.10
CA PRO A 52 -7.98 1.40 0.22
C PRO A 52 -8.88 2.59 -0.16
N ASP A 53 -9.39 3.36 0.80
CA ASP A 53 -9.98 4.68 0.53
C ASP A 53 -8.86 5.72 0.29
N LEU A 54 -8.94 6.48 -0.81
CA LEU A 54 -7.94 7.48 -1.25
C LEU A 54 -7.40 8.38 -0.13
N LYS A 55 -8.21 8.68 0.89
CA LYS A 55 -7.85 9.59 1.98
C LYS A 55 -6.83 9.01 2.99
N SER A 56 -6.59 7.69 2.97
CA SER A 56 -5.92 6.96 4.07
C SER A 56 -4.43 6.61 3.88
N PHE A 57 -3.79 6.95 2.75
CA PHE A 57 -2.49 6.35 2.36
C PHE A 57 -1.22 7.20 2.50
N LEU A 58 -1.30 8.38 3.12
CA LEU A 58 -0.11 9.10 3.55
C LEU A 58 0.02 8.93 5.07
N PRO A 59 1.11 8.32 5.60
CA PRO A 59 1.38 8.28 7.03
C PRO A 59 1.25 9.67 7.65
N LYS A 60 0.75 9.76 8.88
CA LYS A 60 0.52 11.07 9.51
C LYS A 60 1.82 11.85 9.64
N GLU A 61 2.93 11.16 9.86
CA GLU A 61 4.28 11.67 9.99
C GLU A 61 4.74 12.30 8.68
N LEU A 62 4.43 11.67 7.55
CA LEU A 62 4.74 12.19 6.23
C LEU A 62 3.79 13.32 5.83
N LYS A 63 2.50 13.22 6.19
CA LYS A 63 1.54 14.34 6.06
C LYS A 63 2.00 15.55 6.87
N ASP A 64 2.48 15.34 8.08
CA ASP A 64 2.96 16.39 8.97
C ASP A 64 4.31 16.93 8.48
N ALA A 65 5.20 16.09 7.93
CA ALA A 65 6.40 16.55 7.24
C ALA A 65 6.06 17.45 6.03
N PHE A 66 5.09 17.05 5.20
CA PHE A 66 4.58 17.87 4.10
C PHE A 66 3.87 19.14 4.59
N ARG A 67 3.09 19.08 5.68
CA ARG A 67 2.36 20.23 6.26
C ARG A 67 3.26 21.22 7.00
N ARG A 68 4.38 20.75 7.59
CA ARG A 68 5.36 21.60 8.29
C ARG A 68 6.20 22.47 7.34
N GLY A 69 5.97 22.42 6.03
CA GLY A 69 6.35 23.50 5.13
C GLY A 69 7.84 23.63 4.83
N TYR A 70 8.63 22.55 4.94
CA TYR A 70 10.00 22.52 4.40
C TYR A 70 10.03 22.22 2.88
N PHE A 71 8.89 21.88 2.29
CA PHE A 71 8.70 21.75 0.85
C PHE A 71 8.37 23.11 0.24
N VAL A 72 9.40 23.78 -0.28
CA VAL A 72 9.24 25.00 -1.09
C VAL A 72 8.46 24.64 -2.34
N SER A 73 7.25 25.20 -2.44
CA SER A 73 6.22 24.80 -3.37
C SER A 73 6.60 24.88 -4.85
N SER A 74 6.03 23.98 -5.65
CA SER A 74 5.96 24.11 -7.10
C SER A 74 4.55 24.55 -7.51
N GLY A 75 4.49 25.48 -8.47
CA GLY A 75 3.28 26.14 -8.97
C GLY A 75 2.34 25.28 -9.82
N PHE A 76 2.48 23.95 -9.84
CA PHE A 76 1.60 23.06 -10.59
C PHE A 76 0.41 22.63 -9.74
N ARG A 77 -0.69 23.39 -9.84
CA ARG A 77 -1.96 23.12 -9.14
C ARG A 77 -2.79 22.01 -9.82
N SER A 78 -2.39 21.50 -10.98
CA SER A 78 -3.21 20.61 -11.81
C SER A 78 -2.76 19.14 -11.89
N LEU A 79 -1.67 18.74 -11.22
CA LEU A 79 -1.37 17.32 -11.03
C LEU A 79 -1.82 16.90 -9.63
N PRO A 80 -2.70 15.90 -9.47
CA PRO A 80 -2.93 15.32 -8.15
C PRO A 80 -1.60 14.74 -7.70
N PHE A 81 -1.11 15.20 -6.54
CA PHE A 81 0.22 14.95 -5.95
C PHE A 81 1.33 15.92 -6.40
N SER A 82 1.37 17.08 -5.75
CA SER A 82 2.48 18.04 -5.83
C SER A 82 3.71 17.46 -5.11
N ALA A 83 4.61 16.84 -5.87
CA ALA A 83 5.97 16.54 -5.45
C ALA A 83 6.74 17.88 -5.33
N GLY A 84 6.54 18.57 -4.21
CA GLY A 84 7.01 19.95 -3.97
C GLY A 84 8.52 20.11 -3.79
N SER A 85 9.35 19.16 -4.18
CA SER A 85 10.81 19.33 -4.26
C SER A 85 11.43 18.45 -5.35
N ALA A 86 10.61 17.81 -6.17
CA ALA A 86 11.10 16.98 -7.25
C ALA A 86 11.19 17.81 -8.52
N SER A 87 12.42 18.07 -8.97
CA SER A 87 12.64 18.59 -10.31
C SER A 87 12.57 17.41 -11.27
N PHE A 88 11.72 17.50 -12.29
CA PHE A 88 11.83 16.63 -13.46
C PHE A 88 13.17 16.97 -14.12
N ALA A 89 14.12 16.05 -14.03
CA ALA A 89 15.47 16.26 -14.49
C ALA A 89 15.79 15.24 -15.58
N GLY A 90 16.32 15.72 -16.70
CA GLY A 90 17.00 14.87 -17.67
C GLY A 90 18.40 14.52 -17.19
N GLU A 91 18.92 13.39 -17.64
CA GLU A 91 20.35 13.11 -17.51
C GLU A 91 21.14 14.11 -18.36
N ALA A 92 22.20 14.70 -17.81
CA ALA A 92 23.13 15.52 -18.57
C ALA A 92 24.55 14.96 -18.52
N THR A 93 25.13 14.75 -19.70
CA THR A 93 26.52 14.33 -19.87
C THR A 93 27.53 15.39 -19.39
N ASP A 94 27.12 16.65 -19.31
CA ASP A 94 27.97 17.79 -18.96
C ASP A 94 27.84 18.23 -17.49
N ALA A 95 27.16 17.44 -16.65
CA ALA A 95 27.12 17.71 -15.21
C ALA A 95 28.53 17.57 -14.59
N PRO A 96 28.89 18.38 -13.58
CA PRO A 96 30.17 18.26 -12.88
C PRO A 96 30.43 16.83 -12.41
N LYS A 97 31.68 16.36 -12.54
CA LYS A 97 32.08 15.03 -12.05
C LYS A 97 32.26 14.97 -10.53
N HIS A 98 32.43 16.14 -9.90
CA HIS A 98 32.68 16.25 -8.47
C HIS A 98 31.78 17.32 -7.85
N LEU A 99 31.37 17.08 -6.61
CA LEU A 99 30.69 18.06 -5.78
C LEU A 99 31.68 19.14 -5.33
N LYS A 100 31.18 20.37 -5.15
CA LYS A 100 31.93 21.49 -4.58
C LYS A 100 31.03 22.32 -3.68
N PRO A 101 31.53 22.95 -2.61
CA PRO A 101 30.76 23.92 -1.82
C PRO A 101 30.12 24.98 -2.72
N GLY A 102 28.84 25.29 -2.47
CA GLY A 102 28.01 26.17 -3.30
C GLY A 102 27.51 25.54 -4.61
N GLY A 103 27.99 24.36 -4.99
CA GLY A 103 27.54 23.61 -6.15
C GLY A 103 26.19 22.92 -5.93
N ALA A 104 25.57 22.47 -7.03
CA ALA A 104 24.32 21.71 -6.96
C ALA A 104 24.58 20.24 -6.67
N ILE A 105 23.65 19.64 -5.93
CA ILE A 105 23.61 18.24 -5.53
C ILE A 105 22.20 17.73 -5.74
N ALA A 106 22.06 16.48 -6.15
CA ALA A 106 20.79 15.81 -6.30
C ALA A 106 20.72 14.54 -5.46
N VAL A 107 19.51 14.22 -5.01
CA VAL A 107 19.19 13.02 -4.24
C VAL A 107 18.15 12.22 -5.02
N ALA A 108 18.47 10.98 -5.37
CA ALA A 108 17.60 10.12 -6.16
C ALA A 108 16.52 9.50 -5.27
N LEU A 109 15.25 9.87 -5.51
CA LEU A 109 14.10 9.24 -4.86
C LEU A 109 13.56 8.09 -5.70
N THR A 110 13.44 8.31 -7.01
CA THR A 110 13.19 7.25 -7.99
C THR A 110 14.07 7.44 -9.22
N ARG A 111 14.45 6.34 -9.87
CA ARG A 111 15.20 6.37 -11.14
C ARG A 111 14.73 5.28 -12.11
N GLY A 112 15.05 5.42 -13.39
CA GLY A 112 14.61 4.53 -14.47
C GLY A 112 13.56 5.21 -15.36
N ASP A 113 12.44 4.54 -15.62
CA ASP A 113 11.35 5.11 -16.42
C ASP A 113 10.58 6.22 -15.69
N LEU A 114 10.78 6.37 -14.37
CA LEU A 114 10.33 7.51 -13.59
C LEU A 114 11.49 8.08 -12.77
N ASN A 115 11.97 9.23 -13.20
CA ASN A 115 13.07 9.95 -12.56
C ASN A 115 12.52 11.05 -11.64
N LEU A 116 12.78 10.91 -10.34
CA LEU A 116 12.37 11.85 -9.30
C LEU A 116 13.55 12.18 -8.41
N TYR A 117 14.04 13.42 -8.49
CA TYR A 117 15.22 13.87 -7.76
C TYR A 117 14.93 15.12 -6.94
N ALA A 118 15.43 15.16 -5.70
CA ALA A 118 15.48 16.39 -4.92
C ALA A 118 16.80 17.10 -5.19
N ILE A 119 16.74 18.36 -5.64
CA ILE A 119 17.94 19.15 -5.96
C ILE A 119 18.13 20.24 -4.92
N GLY A 120 19.35 20.38 -4.42
CA GLY A 120 19.72 21.46 -3.51
C GLY A 120 21.17 21.88 -3.69
N THR A 121 21.74 22.43 -2.61
CA THR A 121 23.06 23.05 -2.64
C THR A 121 23.99 22.37 -1.65
N VAL A 122 25.20 22.05 -2.08
CA VAL A 122 26.29 21.60 -1.20
C VAL A 122 26.71 22.79 -0.33
N THR A 123 26.67 22.61 0.98
CA THR A 123 27.12 23.63 1.94
C THR A 123 28.60 23.48 2.24
N SER A 124 29.05 22.28 2.58
CA SER A 124 30.45 22.00 2.88
C SER A 124 30.80 20.56 2.54
N ILE A 125 32.09 20.33 2.29
CA ILE A 125 32.67 19.00 2.09
C ILE A 125 33.85 18.91 3.05
N ASP A 126 33.88 17.85 3.86
CA ASP A 126 34.96 17.55 4.80
C ASP A 126 35.33 16.08 4.69
N GLY A 127 36.50 15.81 4.10
CA GLY A 127 36.87 14.46 3.67
C GLY A 127 35.81 13.87 2.72
N ASN A 128 35.23 12.74 3.10
CA ASN A 128 34.16 12.08 2.34
C ASN A 128 32.76 12.56 2.73
N TYR A 129 32.62 13.38 3.78
CA TYR A 129 31.33 13.86 4.26
C TYR A 129 30.89 15.10 3.51
N VAL A 130 29.64 15.11 3.06
CA VAL A 130 29.00 16.21 2.34
C VAL A 130 27.80 16.69 3.14
N LEU A 131 27.83 17.94 3.59
CA LEU A 131 26.65 18.60 4.17
C LEU A 131 25.96 19.42 3.09
N ALA A 132 24.65 19.25 2.96
CA ALA A 132 23.87 19.94 1.93
C ALA A 132 22.51 20.43 2.45
N PHE A 133 21.84 21.21 1.61
CA PHE A 133 20.52 21.83 1.79
C PHE A 133 20.45 22.91 2.86
N GLY A 134 21.02 22.67 4.05
CA GLY A 134 20.82 23.57 5.20
C GLY A 134 19.41 23.49 5.77
N HIS A 135 18.65 22.46 5.41
CA HIS A 135 17.30 22.15 5.89
C HIS A 135 17.06 20.64 5.69
N PRO A 136 16.02 20.06 6.33
CA PRO A 136 15.65 18.68 6.04
C PRO A 136 15.11 18.58 4.62
N MET A 137 15.35 17.46 3.96
CA MET A 137 14.60 17.08 2.76
C MET A 137 13.18 16.68 3.17
N PHE A 138 13.06 15.66 4.03
CA PHE A 138 11.80 15.20 4.62
C PHE A 138 11.87 15.13 6.16
N GLY A 139 13.08 15.16 6.73
CA GLY A 139 13.33 14.97 8.15
C GLY A 139 13.16 13.51 8.59
N LEU A 140 13.51 12.56 7.72
CA LEU A 140 13.30 11.13 7.96
C LEU A 140 14.29 10.50 8.95
N GLY A 141 15.33 11.23 9.34
CA GLY A 141 16.39 10.69 10.18
C GLY A 141 17.41 9.95 9.33
N SER A 142 17.78 8.74 9.73
CA SER A 142 18.77 7.96 9.00
C SER A 142 18.14 7.34 7.76
N ILE A 143 18.78 7.54 6.62
CA ILE A 143 18.30 7.12 5.30
C ILE A 143 19.45 6.53 4.50
N SER A 144 19.15 5.88 3.37
CA SER A 144 20.17 5.42 2.43
C SER A 144 19.64 5.63 1.02
N VAL A 145 20.02 6.75 0.39
CA VAL A 145 19.53 7.12 -0.94
C VAL A 145 20.66 7.66 -1.83
N PRO A 146 20.69 7.36 -3.14
CA PRO A 146 21.80 7.77 -3.99
C PRO A 146 21.97 9.29 -4.06
N MET A 147 23.23 9.73 -3.95
CA MET A 147 23.66 11.11 -4.06
C MET A 147 24.35 11.32 -5.41
N HIS A 148 23.88 12.31 -6.15
CA HIS A 148 24.38 12.65 -7.49
C HIS A 148 24.92 14.07 -7.55
N THR A 149 25.83 14.32 -8.49
CA THR A 149 26.12 15.68 -8.94
C THR A 149 24.95 16.23 -9.74
N ALA A 150 24.84 17.55 -9.85
CA ALA A 150 23.82 18.19 -10.66
C ALA A 150 24.30 19.52 -11.24
N THR A 151 23.63 19.96 -12.30
CA THR A 151 23.77 21.30 -12.88
C THR A 151 22.42 21.98 -12.89
N ILE A 152 22.37 23.25 -12.50
CA ILE A 152 21.15 24.06 -12.67
C ILE A 152 21.14 24.61 -14.09
N LEU A 153 20.13 24.21 -14.87
CA LEU A 153 19.93 24.64 -16.25
C LEU A 153 19.21 25.98 -16.32
N ALA A 154 18.17 26.14 -15.51
CA ALA A 154 17.34 27.34 -15.52
C ALA A 154 16.65 27.52 -14.17
N THR A 155 16.22 28.75 -13.92
CA THR A 155 15.28 29.07 -12.85
C THR A 155 13.91 29.32 -13.45
N TYR A 156 12.89 28.68 -12.91
CA TYR A 156 11.49 28.96 -13.23
C TYR A 156 10.93 29.94 -12.20
N PRO A 157 10.77 31.23 -12.55
CA PRO A 157 10.18 32.20 -11.64
C PRO A 157 8.69 31.89 -11.49
N SER A 158 8.19 31.89 -10.26
CA SER A 158 6.75 31.79 -10.02
C SER A 158 6.36 32.64 -8.83
N LEU A 159 5.24 33.36 -8.96
CA LEU A 159 4.70 34.21 -7.90
C LEU A 159 4.47 33.44 -6.62
N LYS A 160 4.04 32.19 -6.71
CA LYS A 160 3.85 31.33 -5.54
C LYS A 160 5.19 30.92 -4.94
N SER A 161 6.13 30.49 -5.78
CA SER A 161 7.46 30.02 -5.39
C SER A 161 8.32 29.75 -6.63
N SER A 162 9.55 30.26 -6.63
CA SER A 162 10.50 30.06 -7.72
C SER A 162 11.25 28.74 -7.58
N ASN A 163 11.44 28.02 -8.69
CA ASN A 163 12.01 26.68 -8.69
C ASN A 163 13.25 26.59 -9.59
N LYS A 164 14.12 25.61 -9.34
CA LYS A 164 15.28 25.32 -10.18
C LYS A 164 15.00 24.11 -11.08
N LEU A 165 15.26 24.26 -12.36
CA LEU A 165 15.34 23.17 -13.32
C LEU A 165 16.79 22.75 -13.41
N GLY A 166 17.07 21.51 -13.03
CA GLY A 166 18.42 20.97 -13.04
C GLY A 166 18.51 19.72 -13.89
N ALA A 167 19.73 19.39 -14.31
CA ALA A 167 20.06 18.11 -14.90
C ALA A 167 20.93 17.29 -13.94
N ILE A 168 20.70 15.98 -13.94
CA ILE A 168 21.38 15.04 -13.04
C ILE A 168 22.67 14.55 -13.69
N GLY A 169 23.73 14.51 -12.90
CA GLY A 169 25.02 13.95 -13.27
C GLY A 169 25.28 12.59 -12.65
N ALA A 170 26.56 12.27 -12.50
CA ALA A 170 27.01 10.98 -11.98
C ALA A 170 26.56 10.76 -10.52
N GLU A 171 26.25 9.49 -10.21
CA GLU A 171 26.15 9.02 -8.83
C GLU A 171 27.55 9.09 -8.20
N VAL A 172 27.67 9.79 -7.08
CA VAL A 172 28.95 10.06 -6.40
C VAL A 172 28.98 9.58 -4.96
N GLY A 173 27.85 9.14 -4.41
CA GLY A 173 27.79 8.65 -3.04
C GLY A 173 26.37 8.35 -2.58
N THR A 174 26.18 8.40 -1.26
CA THR A 174 24.90 8.12 -0.60
C THR A 174 24.55 9.20 0.40
N ILE A 175 23.29 9.62 0.49
CA ILE A 175 22.79 10.39 1.62
C ILE A 175 22.44 9.43 2.75
N VAL A 176 23.03 9.66 3.92
CA VAL A 176 22.93 8.80 5.10
C VAL A 176 22.08 9.38 6.22
N GLU A 177 21.90 10.71 6.23
CA GLU A 177 21.06 11.40 7.23
C GLU A 177 20.25 12.52 6.59
N ASP A 178 19.00 12.66 7.04
CA ASP A 178 18.07 13.73 6.71
C ASP A 178 17.50 14.30 8.03
N ARG A 179 18.14 15.36 8.52
CA ARG A 179 17.86 15.98 9.82
C ARG A 179 17.39 17.42 9.64
N SER A 180 16.84 17.98 10.72
CA SER A 180 16.28 19.33 10.72
C SER A 180 17.25 20.44 10.33
N ALA A 181 18.57 20.24 10.46
CA ALA A 181 19.56 21.24 10.09
C ALA A 181 20.16 21.02 8.70
N ALA A 182 20.24 19.78 8.23
CA ALA A 182 20.94 19.41 7.00
C ALA A 182 20.63 17.98 6.58
N ILE A 183 20.95 17.69 5.31
CA ILE A 183 21.23 16.32 4.89
C ILE A 183 22.74 16.07 4.93
N LEU A 184 23.14 14.84 5.28
CA LEU A 184 24.53 14.38 5.28
C LEU A 184 24.68 13.26 4.25
N GLY A 185 25.65 13.39 3.35
CA GLY A 185 26.07 12.34 2.44
C GLY A 185 27.51 11.90 2.64
N ILE A 186 27.81 10.70 2.15
CA ILE A 186 29.14 10.09 2.12
C ILE A 186 29.49 9.79 0.67
N VAL A 187 30.59 10.36 0.20
CA VAL A 187 31.13 10.12 -1.15
C VAL A 187 31.69 8.71 -1.25
N GLY A 188 31.41 8.03 -2.35
CA GLY A 188 31.91 6.69 -2.66
C GLY A 188 31.08 5.53 -2.10
N GLU A 189 30.16 5.79 -1.17
CA GLU A 189 29.20 4.79 -0.70
C GLU A 189 28.04 4.62 -1.67
N LYS A 190 27.56 3.39 -1.84
CA LYS A 190 26.39 3.09 -2.68
C LYS A 190 25.17 2.79 -1.82
N ALA A 191 24.03 3.32 -2.25
CA ALA A 191 22.74 3.02 -1.68
C ALA A 191 22.03 1.99 -2.55
N ASP A 192 21.50 0.96 -1.92
CA ASP A 192 20.57 0.06 -2.58
C ASP A 192 19.23 0.76 -2.82
N MET A 193 18.56 0.38 -3.90
CA MET A 193 17.21 0.81 -4.23
C MET A 193 16.34 -0.40 -4.53
N ILE A 194 15.03 -0.27 -4.29
CA ILE A 194 14.07 -1.35 -4.49
C ILE A 194 13.65 -1.36 -5.96
N PRO A 195 13.98 -2.41 -6.75
CA PRO A 195 13.53 -2.49 -8.14
C PRO A 195 12.04 -2.77 -8.21
N MET A 196 11.34 -2.03 -9.05
CA MET A 196 9.92 -2.19 -9.36
C MET A 196 9.72 -2.32 -10.87
N THR A 197 9.09 -3.41 -11.30
CA THR A 197 8.67 -3.60 -12.70
C THR A 197 7.16 -3.55 -12.80
N VAL A 198 6.65 -2.72 -13.72
CA VAL A 198 5.21 -2.59 -13.99
C VAL A 198 4.96 -2.89 -15.45
N LYS A 199 4.23 -3.98 -15.73
CA LYS A 199 3.78 -4.34 -17.07
C LYS A 199 2.29 -4.05 -17.20
N VAL A 200 1.91 -3.27 -18.21
CA VAL A 200 0.52 -2.94 -18.54
C VAL A 200 0.17 -3.56 -19.90
N ASN A 201 -0.85 -4.42 -19.93
CA ASN A 201 -1.32 -5.10 -21.14
C ASN A 201 -2.65 -4.50 -21.61
N PHE A 202 -2.76 -4.27 -22.91
CA PHE A 202 -3.88 -3.69 -23.64
C PHE A 202 -4.40 -4.70 -24.68
N GLY A 203 -4.69 -5.93 -24.24
CA GLY A 203 -4.98 -7.05 -25.14
C GLY A 203 -3.71 -7.54 -25.82
N ASP A 204 -3.56 -7.24 -27.12
CA ASP A 204 -2.45 -7.72 -27.96
C ASP A 204 -1.17 -6.87 -27.83
N ARG A 205 -1.26 -5.72 -27.14
CA ARG A 205 -0.12 -4.82 -26.89
C ARG A 205 0.23 -4.82 -25.41
N SER A 206 1.51 -4.63 -25.10
CA SER A 206 1.95 -4.43 -23.72
C SER A 206 3.10 -3.45 -23.62
N THR A 207 3.11 -2.64 -22.58
CA THR A 207 4.21 -1.74 -22.23
C THR A 207 4.77 -2.13 -20.87
N SER A 208 6.09 -2.16 -20.73
CA SER A 208 6.76 -2.48 -19.46
C SER A 208 7.58 -1.28 -19.00
N TYR A 209 7.55 -1.03 -17.70
CA TYR A 209 8.26 0.05 -17.04
C TYR A 209 9.13 -0.53 -15.93
N SER A 210 10.34 0.00 -15.77
CA SER A 210 11.30 -0.34 -14.73
C SER A 210 11.67 0.91 -13.96
N VAL A 211 11.41 0.89 -12.66
CA VAL A 211 11.67 1.99 -11.74
C VAL A 211 12.37 1.46 -10.51
N GLU A 212 13.42 2.13 -10.05
CA GLU A 212 14.03 1.87 -8.75
C GLU A 212 13.51 2.88 -7.72
N LEU A 213 13.16 2.43 -6.53
CA LEU A 213 12.56 3.23 -5.46
C LEU A 213 13.51 3.35 -4.28
N ALA A 214 13.65 4.54 -3.70
CA ALA A 214 14.39 4.73 -2.47
C ALA A 214 13.81 3.86 -1.34
N GLU A 215 14.69 3.17 -0.61
CA GLU A 215 14.33 2.29 0.50
C GLU A 215 14.23 3.10 1.81
N HIS A 216 13.02 3.26 2.32
CA HIS A 216 12.77 3.78 3.65
C HIS A 216 11.30 3.49 4.08
N PRO A 217 11.03 3.07 5.32
CA PRO A 217 9.69 2.61 5.75
C PRO A 217 8.54 3.60 5.54
N LEU A 218 8.82 4.90 5.58
CA LEU A 218 7.83 5.96 5.33
C LEU A 218 7.81 6.46 3.88
N LEU A 219 8.92 6.30 3.14
CA LEU A 219 9.08 6.90 1.81
C LEU A 219 8.72 5.91 0.70
N THR A 220 9.16 4.66 0.80
CA THR A 220 8.91 3.62 -0.22
C THR A 220 7.42 3.42 -0.53
N PRO A 221 6.48 3.38 0.45
CA PRO A 221 5.06 3.28 0.12
C PRO A 221 4.56 4.48 -0.69
N TYR A 222 5.01 5.70 -0.34
CA TYR A 222 4.64 6.92 -1.07
C TYR A 222 5.19 6.90 -2.51
N LEU A 223 6.46 6.53 -2.69
CA LEU A 223 7.07 6.44 -4.01
C LEU A 223 6.44 5.34 -4.87
N THR A 224 6.04 4.22 -4.26
CA THR A 224 5.27 3.17 -4.92
C THR A 224 3.94 3.72 -5.44
N ASN A 225 3.21 4.47 -4.62
CA ASN A 225 1.95 5.08 -5.03
C ASN A 225 2.15 6.01 -6.23
N LEU A 226 3.10 6.94 -6.10
CA LEU A 226 3.43 7.92 -7.12
C LEU A 226 3.81 7.23 -8.43
N ALA A 227 4.72 6.26 -8.38
CA ALA A 227 5.21 5.57 -9.55
C ALA A 227 4.11 4.78 -10.27
N VAL A 228 3.35 3.96 -9.54
CA VAL A 228 2.24 3.20 -10.13
C VAL A 228 1.17 4.14 -10.69
N ASN A 229 0.80 5.19 -9.97
CA ASN A 229 -0.22 6.12 -10.43
C ASN A 229 0.20 6.88 -11.69
N THR A 230 1.44 7.40 -11.73
CA THR A 230 1.99 8.08 -12.90
C THR A 230 2.08 7.13 -14.10
N ILE A 231 2.65 5.94 -13.92
CA ILE A 231 2.74 4.93 -14.98
C ILE A 231 1.36 4.61 -15.56
N LEU A 232 0.36 4.35 -14.73
CA LEU A 232 -0.97 4.01 -15.21
C LEU A 232 -1.67 5.18 -15.89
N THR A 233 -1.51 6.39 -15.37
CA THR A 233 -2.08 7.60 -15.98
C THR A 233 -1.46 7.85 -17.35
N THR A 234 -0.14 7.70 -17.48
CA THR A 234 0.58 7.86 -18.75
C THR A 234 0.28 6.73 -19.72
N ALA A 235 0.30 5.47 -19.29
CA ALA A 235 0.14 4.32 -20.18
C ALA A 235 -1.30 4.16 -20.70
N CYS A 236 -2.30 4.47 -19.87
CA CYS A 236 -3.70 4.25 -20.25
C CYS A 236 -4.29 5.40 -21.04
N GLU A 237 -3.73 6.62 -20.95
CA GLU A 237 -4.14 7.82 -21.71
C GLU A 237 -5.63 8.19 -21.64
N THR A 238 -6.40 7.58 -20.73
CA THR A 238 -7.86 7.71 -20.68
C THR A 238 -8.35 8.10 -19.30
N VAL A 239 -9.29 9.05 -19.28
CA VAL A 239 -10.18 9.30 -18.14
C VAL A 239 -11.51 8.64 -18.45
N GLY A 240 -11.88 7.60 -17.69
CA GLY A 240 -13.09 6.84 -17.99
C GLY A 240 -13.24 5.59 -17.14
N LEU A 241 -14.35 4.89 -17.37
CA LEU A 241 -14.64 3.61 -16.73
C LEU A 241 -13.62 2.57 -17.17
N HIS A 242 -12.97 1.91 -16.23
CA HIS A 242 -11.99 0.88 -16.51
C HIS A 242 -12.07 -0.29 -15.56
N THR A 243 -11.57 -1.42 -16.04
CA THR A 243 -11.28 -2.61 -15.25
C THR A 243 -9.81 -2.94 -15.38
N PHE A 244 -9.16 -3.16 -14.25
CA PHE A 244 -7.82 -3.71 -14.20
C PHE A 244 -7.83 -5.07 -13.51
N ASN A 245 -7.12 -6.02 -14.09
CA ASN A 245 -6.77 -7.26 -13.41
C ASN A 245 -5.27 -7.23 -13.07
N LEU A 246 -4.99 -7.02 -11.79
CA LEU A 246 -3.66 -6.91 -11.23
C LEU A 246 -3.19 -8.26 -10.68
N ARG A 247 -2.03 -8.70 -11.14
CA ARG A 247 -1.21 -9.72 -10.51
C ARG A 247 0.09 -9.08 -10.06
N GLY A 248 0.30 -9.01 -8.76
CA GLY A 248 1.47 -8.43 -8.14
C GLY A 248 2.25 -9.45 -7.31
N ARG A 249 3.54 -9.19 -7.13
CA ARG A 249 4.43 -9.91 -6.24
C ARG A 249 5.36 -8.92 -5.55
N ILE A 250 5.48 -9.02 -4.23
CA ILE A 250 6.47 -8.29 -3.43
C ILE A 250 7.41 -9.35 -2.85
N ASP A 251 8.68 -9.27 -3.24
CA ASP A 251 9.75 -10.12 -2.74
C ASP A 251 10.37 -9.47 -1.49
N ILE A 252 10.41 -10.21 -0.39
CA ILE A 252 10.81 -9.72 0.93
C ILE A 252 12.00 -10.58 1.39
N ASP A 253 13.03 -9.97 1.97
CA ASP A 253 14.17 -10.74 2.46
C ASP A 253 13.76 -11.70 3.59
N ARG A 254 14.26 -12.94 3.55
CA ARG A 254 14.00 -14.02 4.55
C ARG A 254 12.53 -14.38 4.80
N HIS A 255 11.58 -13.82 4.06
CA HIS A 255 10.15 -14.09 4.17
C HIS A 255 9.59 -14.65 2.86
N PRO A 256 8.46 -15.38 2.89
CA PRO A 256 7.79 -15.79 1.67
C PRO A 256 7.29 -14.56 0.88
N PRO A 257 7.16 -14.66 -0.45
CA PRO A 257 6.69 -13.55 -1.26
C PRO A 257 5.22 -13.25 -0.97
N LEU A 258 4.89 -11.96 -0.88
CA LEU A 258 3.50 -11.50 -0.84
C LEU A 258 2.96 -11.42 -2.27
N LYS A 259 1.84 -12.08 -2.52
CA LYS A 259 1.17 -12.16 -3.82
C LYS A 259 -0.11 -11.35 -3.77
N LEU A 260 -0.25 -10.44 -4.72
CA LEU A 260 -1.45 -9.62 -4.91
C LEU A 260 -2.21 -10.14 -6.13
N ASN A 261 -3.49 -10.47 -5.95
CA ASN A 261 -4.39 -10.75 -7.06
C ASN A 261 -5.67 -9.97 -6.83
N ALA A 262 -5.87 -8.92 -7.63
CA ALA A 262 -7.00 -8.03 -7.45
C ALA A 262 -7.60 -7.63 -8.80
N MET A 263 -8.92 -7.58 -8.88
CA MET A 263 -9.61 -6.90 -9.96
C MET A 263 -10.12 -5.55 -9.45
N VAL A 264 -9.63 -4.46 -10.00
CA VAL A 264 -10.02 -3.11 -9.59
C VAL A 264 -10.88 -2.49 -10.68
N ILE A 265 -12.02 -1.98 -10.28
CA ILE A 265 -12.96 -1.28 -11.15
C ILE A 265 -13.06 0.14 -10.66
N GLY A 266 -12.95 1.10 -11.57
CA GLY A 266 -13.01 2.48 -11.18
C GLY A 266 -13.07 3.44 -12.34
N THR A 267 -13.07 4.71 -11.96
CA THR A 267 -12.91 5.87 -12.83
C THR A 267 -11.55 6.55 -12.61
N SER A 268 -10.74 6.03 -11.68
CA SER A 268 -9.42 6.59 -11.32
C SER A 268 -8.38 5.49 -11.08
N MET A 269 -7.16 5.73 -11.55
CA MET A 269 -5.98 4.88 -11.34
C MET A 269 -5.58 4.77 -9.86
N ALA A 270 -6.03 5.72 -9.04
CA ALA A 270 -5.70 5.81 -7.62
C ALA A 270 -6.16 4.59 -6.80
N GLY A 271 -7.20 3.87 -7.24
CA GLY A 271 -7.64 2.65 -6.57
C GLY A 271 -6.59 1.54 -6.59
N ILE A 272 -5.90 1.38 -7.73
CA ILE A 272 -4.85 0.35 -7.89
C ILE A 272 -3.58 0.77 -7.17
N SER A 273 -3.11 1.98 -7.41
CA SER A 273 -1.89 2.46 -6.76
C SER A 273 -2.06 2.43 -5.24
N GLY A 274 -3.23 2.81 -4.72
CA GLY A 274 -3.58 2.69 -3.31
C GLY A 274 -3.51 1.26 -2.76
N GLN A 275 -3.93 0.26 -3.55
CA GLN A 275 -3.91 -1.15 -3.13
C GLN A 275 -2.50 -1.73 -3.09
N VAL A 276 -1.66 -1.40 -4.06
CA VAL A 276 -0.25 -1.80 -4.01
C VAL A 276 0.45 -1.09 -2.84
N THR A 277 0.18 0.20 -2.67
CA THR A 277 0.74 1.02 -1.58
C THR A 277 0.38 0.47 -0.21
N SER A 278 -0.87 0.06 0.01
CA SER A 278 -1.33 -0.45 1.30
C SER A 278 -0.58 -1.71 1.72
N LEU A 279 -0.24 -2.58 0.77
CA LEU A 279 0.52 -3.80 1.01
C LEU A 279 1.99 -3.54 1.25
N VAL A 280 2.61 -2.67 0.46
CA VAL A 280 4.00 -2.22 0.70
C VAL A 280 4.11 -1.56 2.08
N GLN A 281 3.15 -0.71 2.43
CA GLN A 281 3.06 -0.10 3.75
C GLN A 281 2.91 -1.16 4.84
N ALA A 282 1.97 -2.10 4.71
CA ALA A 282 1.76 -3.14 5.71
C ALA A 282 2.97 -4.05 5.92
N VAL A 283 3.79 -4.27 4.89
CA VAL A 283 5.06 -5.02 5.00
C VAL A 283 6.12 -4.18 5.69
N LEU A 284 6.40 -2.95 5.23
CA LEU A 284 7.49 -2.14 5.79
C LEU A 284 7.19 -1.58 7.19
N GLN A 285 5.91 -1.41 7.51
CA GLN A 285 5.41 -0.85 8.77
C GLN A 285 4.81 -1.93 9.68
N ASN A 286 5.22 -3.17 9.49
CA ASN A 286 4.78 -4.29 10.33
C ASN A 286 5.43 -4.21 11.73
N PRO A 287 4.76 -4.72 12.78
CA PRO A 287 5.26 -4.65 14.15
C PRO A 287 6.20 -5.81 14.54
N TYR A 288 6.43 -6.78 13.65
CA TYR A 288 7.08 -8.05 13.96
C TYR A 288 8.56 -8.03 13.63
N ASP A 289 8.91 -7.56 12.42
CA ASP A 289 10.25 -7.65 11.85
C ASP A 289 10.61 -6.34 11.12
N SER A 290 11.86 -5.91 11.22
CA SER A 290 12.41 -4.93 10.27
C SER A 290 12.83 -5.67 8.99
N VAL A 291 12.27 -5.27 7.84
CA VAL A 291 12.42 -6.03 6.59
C VAL A 291 12.85 -5.18 5.42
N HIS A 292 13.58 -5.83 4.50
CA HIS A 292 13.99 -5.28 3.21
C HIS A 292 13.13 -5.87 2.09
N ILE A 293 12.65 -5.00 1.19
CA ILE A 293 11.94 -5.45 -0.02
C ILE A 293 12.97 -5.62 -1.13
N LYS A 294 13.11 -6.84 -1.65
CA LYS A 294 14.03 -7.18 -2.76
C LYS A 294 13.51 -6.71 -4.11
N GLY A 295 12.20 -6.57 -4.26
CA GLY A 295 11.60 -6.08 -5.48
C GLY A 295 10.08 -6.16 -5.51
N ILE A 296 9.49 -5.40 -6.42
CA ILE A 296 8.05 -5.32 -6.64
C ILE A 296 7.76 -5.60 -8.11
N THR A 297 7.02 -6.65 -8.43
CA THR A 297 6.61 -6.96 -9.81
C THR A 297 5.11 -6.86 -9.95
N LEU A 298 4.63 -6.02 -10.86
CA LEU A 298 3.22 -5.81 -11.14
C LEU A 298 2.91 -6.11 -12.61
N ASN A 299 1.86 -6.89 -12.85
CA ASN A 299 1.34 -7.19 -14.17
C ASN A 299 -0.15 -6.87 -14.19
N LEU A 300 -0.52 -5.87 -15.00
CA LEU A 300 -1.87 -5.33 -15.08
C LEU A 300 -2.45 -5.60 -16.46
N ASN A 301 -3.64 -6.19 -16.50
CA ASN A 301 -4.44 -6.26 -17.72
C ASN A 301 -5.50 -5.18 -17.68
N TYR A 302 -5.43 -4.24 -18.63
CA TYR A 302 -6.32 -3.11 -18.75
C TYR A 302 -7.48 -3.40 -19.71
N SER A 303 -8.67 -2.86 -19.40
CA SER A 303 -9.86 -2.91 -20.22
C SER A 303 -10.75 -1.69 -19.98
N GLU A 304 -11.13 -0.99 -21.05
CA GLU A 304 -12.11 0.13 -21.02
C GLU A 304 -13.56 -0.31 -20.80
N ARG A 305 -13.80 -1.63 -20.76
CA ARG A 305 -15.10 -2.17 -20.38
C ARG A 305 -15.18 -2.32 -18.87
N LEU A 306 -16.23 -1.76 -18.28
CA LEU A 306 -16.57 -1.98 -16.87
C LEU A 306 -17.08 -3.42 -16.68
N ARG A 307 -16.26 -4.28 -16.10
CA ARG A 307 -16.61 -5.67 -15.82
C ARG A 307 -17.19 -5.82 -14.42
N LEU A 308 -18.31 -5.15 -14.18
CA LEU A 308 -18.99 -5.12 -12.88
C LEU A 308 -20.31 -5.87 -12.97
N ALA A 309 -20.65 -6.64 -11.93
CA ALA A 309 -21.96 -7.21 -11.75
C ALA A 309 -22.43 -7.11 -10.30
N GLN A 310 -23.74 -7.02 -10.11
CA GLN A 310 -24.34 -7.01 -8.78
C GLN A 310 -25.09 -8.32 -8.54
N LEU A 311 -24.86 -8.95 -7.39
CA LEU A 311 -25.76 -9.98 -6.90
C LEU A 311 -27.01 -9.28 -6.36
N VAL A 312 -28.15 -9.45 -7.03
CA VAL A 312 -29.39 -8.71 -6.73
C VAL A 312 -30.32 -9.51 -5.83
N LYS A 313 -30.34 -10.83 -6.01
CA LYS A 313 -31.25 -11.73 -5.29
C LYS A 313 -30.71 -13.14 -5.25
N VAL A 314 -31.00 -13.85 -4.16
CA VAL A 314 -30.81 -15.29 -4.03
C VAL A 314 -32.15 -15.95 -3.71
N LYS A 315 -32.48 -17.05 -4.40
CA LYS A 315 -33.55 -17.96 -3.99
C LYS A 315 -32.96 -19.32 -3.61
N SER A 316 -33.52 -19.94 -2.58
CA SER A 316 -33.17 -21.29 -2.15
C SER A 316 -34.36 -22.24 -2.33
N SER A 317 -34.10 -23.50 -2.69
CA SER A 317 -35.13 -24.54 -2.75
C SER A 317 -35.65 -24.95 -1.37
N GLY A 318 -34.91 -24.67 -0.30
CA GLY A 318 -35.30 -25.03 1.05
C GLY A 318 -34.50 -24.29 2.13
N VAL A 319 -35.11 -24.16 3.31
CA VAL A 319 -34.49 -23.61 4.53
C VAL A 319 -34.34 -24.66 5.64
N ARG A 320 -34.86 -25.87 5.43
CA ARG A 320 -34.69 -27.04 6.30
C ARG A 320 -34.16 -28.18 5.47
N VAL A 321 -33.04 -28.77 5.91
CA VAL A 321 -32.29 -29.78 5.15
C VAL A 321 -31.69 -30.80 6.10
N HIS A 322 -31.49 -32.02 5.62
CA HIS A 322 -30.78 -33.05 6.35
C HIS A 322 -29.30 -33.10 5.96
N PRO A 323 -28.40 -33.60 6.85
CA PRO A 323 -27.02 -33.88 6.48
C PRO A 323 -26.95 -34.79 5.23
N GLY A 324 -26.08 -34.45 4.28
CA GLY A 324 -25.92 -35.16 3.02
C GLY A 324 -26.90 -34.76 1.92
N GLU A 325 -27.86 -33.87 2.18
CA GLU A 325 -28.76 -33.33 1.14
C GLU A 325 -28.14 -32.19 0.33
N THR A 326 -28.76 -31.92 -0.81
CA THR A 326 -28.35 -30.84 -1.72
C THR A 326 -29.40 -29.73 -1.73
N VAL A 327 -28.94 -28.49 -1.59
CA VAL A 327 -29.78 -27.29 -1.71
C VAL A 327 -29.56 -26.65 -3.06
N HIS A 328 -30.64 -26.42 -3.81
CA HIS A 328 -30.57 -25.70 -5.07
C HIS A 328 -30.70 -24.20 -4.83
N LEU A 329 -29.73 -23.43 -5.30
CA LEU A 329 -29.73 -21.97 -5.18
C LEU A 329 -29.83 -21.33 -6.56
N GLN A 330 -30.67 -20.31 -6.70
CA GLN A 330 -30.76 -19.47 -7.88
C GLN A 330 -30.21 -18.08 -7.56
N LEU A 331 -29.13 -17.70 -8.23
CA LEU A 331 -28.44 -16.44 -8.06
C LEU A 331 -28.83 -15.49 -9.21
N TYR A 332 -29.46 -14.38 -8.87
CA TYR A 332 -29.85 -13.34 -9.82
C TYR A 332 -28.74 -12.30 -9.89
N ILE A 333 -28.04 -12.25 -11.02
CA ILE A 333 -26.85 -11.42 -11.21
C ILE A 333 -27.16 -10.40 -12.31
N LYS A 334 -26.99 -9.10 -12.00
CA LYS A 334 -27.19 -7.98 -12.92
C LYS A 334 -25.84 -7.39 -13.29
N PRO A 335 -25.27 -7.70 -14.45
CA PRO A 335 -24.07 -7.02 -14.91
C PRO A 335 -24.37 -5.58 -15.29
N TYR A 336 -23.35 -4.73 -15.18
CA TYR A 336 -23.44 -3.32 -15.55
C TYR A 336 -23.83 -3.18 -17.02
N GLN A 337 -24.91 -2.44 -17.29
CA GLN A 337 -25.48 -2.20 -18.63
C GLN A 337 -25.77 -3.47 -19.45
N ARG A 338 -25.96 -4.63 -18.82
CA ARG A 338 -26.41 -5.87 -19.48
C ARG A 338 -27.62 -6.47 -18.77
N ASP A 339 -28.27 -7.42 -19.41
CA ASP A 339 -29.46 -8.07 -18.86
C ASP A 339 -29.17 -8.90 -17.61
N LEU A 340 -30.18 -8.98 -16.75
CA LEU A 340 -30.16 -9.84 -15.57
C LEU A 340 -30.14 -11.29 -16.06
N PHE A 341 -29.23 -12.10 -15.53
CA PHE A 341 -29.24 -13.54 -15.77
C PHE A 341 -29.31 -14.31 -14.45
N ILE A 342 -29.77 -15.55 -14.53
CA ILE A 342 -29.91 -16.45 -13.38
C ILE A 342 -28.86 -17.54 -13.49
N LYS A 343 -28.06 -17.69 -12.44
CA LYS A 343 -27.13 -18.83 -12.29
C LYS A 343 -27.69 -19.78 -11.25
N ASN A 344 -27.90 -21.03 -11.65
CA ASN A 344 -28.26 -22.11 -10.74
C ASN A 344 -26.99 -22.79 -10.23
N ILE A 345 -26.91 -22.99 -8.92
CA ILE A 345 -25.84 -23.73 -8.26
C ILE A 345 -26.43 -24.72 -7.24
N THR A 346 -25.62 -25.67 -6.83
CA THR A 346 -25.99 -26.71 -5.84
C THR A 346 -25.04 -26.65 -4.66
N LEU A 347 -25.60 -26.46 -3.47
CA LEU A 347 -24.88 -26.50 -2.20
C LEU A 347 -25.07 -27.88 -1.58
N ALA A 348 -24.00 -28.70 -1.57
CA ALA A 348 -24.00 -29.99 -0.90
C ALA A 348 -23.78 -29.81 0.61
N VAL A 349 -24.74 -30.24 1.43
CA VAL A 349 -24.60 -30.23 2.89
C VAL A 349 -23.75 -31.44 3.31
N PRO A 350 -22.60 -31.26 3.98
CA PRO A 350 -21.78 -32.39 4.40
C PRO A 350 -22.55 -33.41 5.24
N ALA A 351 -22.33 -34.71 5.00
CA ALA A 351 -23.04 -35.79 5.71
C ALA A 351 -22.72 -35.83 7.22
N ASN A 352 -21.57 -35.29 7.63
CA ASN A 352 -21.12 -35.23 9.02
C ASN A 352 -21.55 -33.94 9.76
N MET A 353 -22.44 -33.14 9.16
CA MET A 353 -22.89 -31.88 9.74
C MET A 353 -23.87 -32.10 10.90
N LYS A 354 -23.65 -31.43 12.04
CA LYS A 354 -24.51 -31.57 13.22
C LYS A 354 -25.85 -30.85 12.99
N PRO A 355 -26.98 -31.39 13.49
CA PRO A 355 -28.22 -30.63 13.53
C PRO A 355 -28.05 -29.30 14.27
N GLY A 356 -28.65 -28.23 13.76
CA GLY A 356 -28.49 -26.89 14.32
C GLY A 356 -28.92 -25.77 13.39
N ASP A 357 -28.79 -24.54 13.87
CA ASP A 357 -29.08 -23.33 13.11
C ASP A 357 -27.81 -22.80 12.45
N TYR A 358 -27.82 -22.76 11.12
CA TYR A 358 -26.73 -22.29 10.28
C TYR A 358 -27.19 -21.11 9.43
N HIS A 359 -26.25 -20.42 8.82
CA HIS A 359 -26.51 -19.46 7.76
C HIS A 359 -25.82 -19.89 6.48
N VAL A 360 -26.52 -19.74 5.36
CA VAL A 360 -25.89 -19.77 4.05
C VAL A 360 -25.37 -18.37 3.77
N GLU A 361 -24.11 -18.27 3.39
CA GLU A 361 -23.44 -17.02 3.04
C GLU A 361 -23.01 -17.07 1.59
N ILE A 362 -23.35 -16.03 0.85
CA ILE A 362 -23.03 -15.88 -0.56
C ILE A 362 -22.50 -14.48 -0.75
N GLY A 363 -21.27 -14.36 -1.22
CA GLY A 363 -20.68 -13.06 -1.49
C GLY A 363 -19.36 -13.15 -2.22
N ASP A 364 -18.87 -11.99 -2.64
CA ASP A 364 -17.53 -11.87 -3.15
C ASP A 364 -16.49 -12.04 -2.04
N GLY A 365 -15.24 -12.35 -2.43
CA GLY A 365 -14.16 -12.61 -1.48
C GLY A 365 -13.90 -11.46 -0.50
N PHE A 366 -14.05 -10.21 -0.95
CA PHE A 366 -13.86 -9.05 -0.08
C PHE A 366 -14.99 -8.94 0.95
N SER A 367 -16.25 -9.09 0.54
CA SER A 367 -17.40 -9.03 1.46
C SER A 367 -17.30 -10.08 2.57
N ILE A 368 -16.90 -11.31 2.23
CA ILE A 368 -16.70 -12.39 3.20
C ILE A 368 -15.55 -12.07 4.15
N MET A 369 -14.38 -11.69 3.61
CA MET A 369 -13.22 -11.46 4.46
C MET A 369 -13.29 -10.18 5.29
N LYS A 370 -14.03 -9.16 4.84
CA LYS A 370 -14.32 -7.97 5.65
C LYS A 370 -15.03 -8.35 6.95
N ARG A 371 -15.95 -9.33 6.89
CA ARG A 371 -16.65 -9.83 8.07
C ARG A 371 -15.74 -10.65 8.97
N GLU A 372 -14.88 -11.48 8.39
CA GLU A 372 -13.92 -12.30 9.16
C GLU A 372 -12.71 -11.49 9.68
N SER A 373 -12.48 -10.28 9.19
CA SER A 373 -11.29 -9.46 9.46
C SER A 373 -10.93 -9.34 10.95
N LYS A 374 -11.91 -9.21 11.85
CA LYS A 374 -11.66 -9.13 13.31
C LYS A 374 -11.08 -10.42 13.87
N VAL A 375 -11.54 -11.57 13.39
CA VAL A 375 -11.04 -12.90 13.79
C VAL A 375 -9.68 -13.14 13.18
N LEU A 376 -9.52 -12.81 11.90
CA LEU A 376 -8.26 -12.99 11.17
C LEU A 376 -7.13 -12.15 11.78
N LYS A 377 -7.42 -10.91 12.21
CA LYS A 377 -6.47 -10.05 12.94
C LYS A 377 -5.92 -10.67 14.21
N GLN A 378 -6.77 -11.38 14.98
CA GLN A 378 -6.36 -12.00 16.24
C GLN A 378 -5.40 -13.19 16.04
N LYS A 379 -5.28 -13.70 14.81
CA LYS A 379 -4.40 -14.84 14.47
C LYS A 379 -3.04 -14.43 13.90
N ILE A 380 -2.77 -13.13 13.75
CA ILE A 380 -1.51 -12.66 13.17
C ILE A 380 -0.51 -12.37 14.29
N GLU A 381 0.43 -13.29 14.47
CA GLU A 381 1.49 -13.19 15.48
C GLU A 381 2.88 -12.96 14.84
N SER A 382 2.97 -12.95 13.51
CA SER A 382 4.21 -12.73 12.75
C SER A 382 3.94 -12.13 11.37
N LEU A 383 4.97 -11.54 10.74
CA LEU A 383 4.91 -11.08 9.36
C LEU A 383 4.60 -12.25 8.40
N ASP A 384 5.18 -13.41 8.65
CA ASP A 384 4.89 -14.64 7.92
C ASP A 384 3.41 -15.05 8.00
N GLY A 385 2.81 -14.94 9.19
CA GLY A 385 1.37 -15.14 9.39
C GLY A 385 0.54 -14.14 8.59
N PHE A 386 0.94 -12.87 8.58
CA PHE A 386 0.31 -11.83 7.77
C PHE A 386 0.41 -12.14 6.27
N ILE A 387 1.59 -12.48 5.77
CA ILE A 387 1.80 -12.80 4.35
C ILE A 387 0.98 -14.02 3.94
N ARG A 388 0.94 -15.08 4.76
CA ARG A 388 0.08 -16.24 4.50
C ARG A 388 -1.38 -15.86 4.42
N LEU A 389 -1.85 -15.01 5.33
CA LEU A 389 -3.22 -14.52 5.30
C LEU A 389 -3.49 -13.72 4.03
N VAL A 390 -2.63 -12.76 3.67
CA VAL A 390 -2.72 -11.96 2.44
C VAL A 390 -2.76 -12.85 1.19
N ASN A 391 -1.90 -13.86 1.14
CA ASN A 391 -1.82 -14.80 0.02
C ASN A 391 -3.05 -15.72 -0.09
N ALA A 392 -3.73 -15.98 1.03
CA ALA A 392 -4.94 -16.78 1.09
C ALA A 392 -6.22 -15.97 0.79
N PHE A 393 -6.13 -14.67 0.51
CA PHE A 393 -7.31 -13.85 0.27
C PHE A 393 -8.18 -14.37 -0.87
N LEU A 394 -9.47 -14.43 -0.58
CA LEU A 394 -10.49 -14.76 -1.55
C LEU A 394 -10.56 -13.68 -2.63
N ARG A 395 -10.61 -14.11 -3.89
CA ARG A 395 -10.60 -13.22 -5.06
C ARG A 395 -11.96 -12.53 -5.20
N ASN A 396 -11.97 -11.25 -5.52
CA ASN A 396 -13.20 -10.51 -5.77
C ASN A 396 -13.88 -10.82 -7.13
N SER A 397 -13.17 -11.48 -8.05
CA SER A 397 -13.74 -12.00 -9.32
C SER A 397 -14.45 -13.35 -9.16
N LYS A 398 -14.72 -13.77 -7.92
CA LYS A 398 -15.34 -15.05 -7.58
C LYS A 398 -16.46 -14.82 -6.57
N LEU A 399 -17.57 -15.50 -6.79
CA LEU A 399 -18.63 -15.59 -5.80
C LEU A 399 -18.43 -16.88 -5.02
N TYR A 400 -18.36 -16.76 -3.70
CA TYR A 400 -18.19 -17.89 -2.82
C TYR A 400 -19.51 -18.17 -2.10
N VAL A 401 -19.84 -19.45 -1.99
CA VAL A 401 -20.99 -19.93 -1.22
C VAL A 401 -20.49 -20.81 -0.11
N GLY A 402 -20.90 -20.51 1.11
CA GLY A 402 -20.49 -21.26 2.29
C GLY A 402 -21.57 -21.33 3.35
N LEU A 403 -21.34 -22.24 4.31
CA LEU A 403 -22.18 -22.41 5.48
C LEU A 403 -21.43 -21.94 6.71
N THR A 404 -22.07 -21.10 7.50
CA THR A 404 -21.53 -20.62 8.77
C THR A 404 -22.45 -21.01 9.91
N GLU A 405 -21.85 -21.51 10.98
CA GLU A 405 -22.55 -21.79 12.23
C GLU A 405 -22.47 -20.58 13.14
N LYS A 406 -23.58 -20.19 13.75
CA LYS A 406 -23.59 -19.13 14.76
C LYS A 406 -23.06 -19.71 16.08
N THR A 407 -21.79 -19.47 16.38
CA THR A 407 -21.18 -19.95 17.64
C THR A 407 -20.75 -18.78 18.53
N SER A 408 -20.76 -19.00 19.85
CA SER A 408 -19.99 -18.18 20.78
C SER A 408 -18.60 -18.81 20.87
N ALA A 409 -17.59 -18.20 20.25
CA ALA A 409 -16.23 -18.73 20.22
C ALA A 409 -15.26 -17.83 21.01
N LEU A 410 -14.51 -18.46 21.91
CA LEU A 410 -13.38 -17.88 22.63
C LEU A 410 -12.10 -18.18 21.84
N PHE A 411 -11.28 -17.15 21.58
CA PHE A 411 -9.96 -17.33 20.97
C PHE A 411 -8.91 -17.24 22.07
N MET A 412 -8.03 -18.25 22.15
CA MET A 412 -6.84 -18.24 23.01
C MET A 412 -5.62 -18.58 22.13
N GLY A 413 -4.87 -17.54 21.72
CA GLY A 413 -3.72 -17.68 20.81
C GLY A 413 -4.11 -18.31 19.46
N GLU A 414 -3.28 -19.23 18.96
CA GLU A 414 -3.51 -19.97 17.71
C GLU A 414 -4.68 -20.98 17.79
N SER A 415 -5.20 -21.27 18.99
CA SER A 415 -6.23 -22.29 19.20
C SER A 415 -7.64 -21.69 19.29
N VAL A 416 -8.55 -22.24 18.48
CA VAL A 416 -9.97 -21.88 18.50
C VAL A 416 -10.73 -22.92 19.34
N GLN A 417 -11.23 -22.52 20.52
CA GLN A 417 -12.25 -23.32 21.19
C GLN A 417 -13.63 -22.89 20.65
N SER A 418 -14.07 -23.59 19.61
CA SER A 418 -15.44 -23.51 19.13
C SER A 418 -16.37 -24.20 20.12
N SER A 419 -17.44 -23.51 20.53
CA SER A 419 -18.49 -23.95 21.46
C SER A 419 -18.00 -24.28 22.88
N LEU A 420 -17.88 -23.26 23.73
CA LEU A 420 -17.86 -23.48 25.19
C LEU A 420 -19.29 -23.76 25.67
N PRO A 421 -19.52 -24.80 26.51
CA PRO A 421 -20.79 -24.98 27.19
C PRO A 421 -21.19 -23.71 27.96
N GLY A 422 -22.48 -23.40 28.02
CA GLY A 422 -22.97 -22.16 28.66
C GLY A 422 -22.45 -21.96 30.08
N SER A 423 -22.30 -23.04 30.85
CA SER A 423 -21.76 -23.04 32.21
C SER A 423 -20.30 -22.62 32.31
N VAL A 424 -19.48 -22.93 31.30
CA VAL A 424 -18.06 -22.54 31.27
C VAL A 424 -17.90 -21.08 30.91
N MET A 425 -18.73 -20.55 30.00
CA MET A 425 -18.74 -19.12 29.70
C MET A 425 -19.17 -18.27 30.91
N GLU A 426 -20.16 -18.73 31.66
CA GLU A 426 -20.65 -18.04 32.87
C GLU A 426 -19.56 -17.99 33.96
N THR A 427 -18.78 -19.08 34.09
CA THR A 427 -17.66 -19.14 35.04
C THR A 427 -16.51 -18.20 34.65
N VAL A 428 -16.19 -18.07 33.35
CA VAL A 428 -15.16 -17.15 32.86
C VAL A 428 -15.59 -15.68 32.96
N GLU A 429 -16.87 -15.38 32.70
CA GLU A 429 -17.45 -14.04 32.91
C GLU A 429 -17.44 -13.66 34.42
N MET A 430 -17.70 -14.61 35.33
CA MET A 430 -17.61 -14.39 36.79
C MET A 430 -16.18 -14.11 37.29
N GLN A 431 -15.14 -14.55 36.58
CA GLN A 431 -13.74 -14.25 36.90
C GLN A 431 -13.26 -12.88 36.38
N GLY A 432 -14.17 -12.04 35.89
CA GLY A 432 -13.86 -10.68 35.44
C GLY A 432 -13.29 -10.59 34.01
N VAL A 433 -13.23 -11.71 33.29
CA VAL A 433 -12.86 -11.73 31.87
C VAL A 433 -14.11 -11.42 31.05
N HIS A 434 -14.20 -10.18 30.54
CA HIS A 434 -15.32 -9.79 29.70
C HIS A 434 -15.21 -10.47 28.32
N ILE A 435 -15.99 -11.53 28.10
CA ILE A 435 -16.08 -12.21 26.81
C ILE A 435 -17.04 -11.42 25.92
N PRO A 436 -16.59 -10.79 24.83
CA PRO A 436 -17.51 -10.12 23.93
C PRO A 436 -18.42 -11.16 23.29
N ARG A 437 -19.72 -11.14 23.61
CA ARG A 437 -20.79 -11.91 22.94
C ARG A 437 -21.00 -11.39 21.52
N THR A 438 -19.94 -11.46 20.72
CA THR A 438 -20.05 -11.32 19.27
C THR A 438 -20.48 -12.70 18.79
N GLY A 439 -21.62 -12.80 18.08
CA GLY A 439 -21.97 -14.03 17.39
C GLY A 439 -20.84 -14.33 16.39
N LYS A 440 -19.96 -15.27 16.73
CA LYS A 440 -18.77 -15.58 15.94
C LYS A 440 -19.09 -16.77 15.06
N TRP A 441 -18.95 -16.52 13.78
CA TRP A 441 -19.29 -17.48 12.75
C TRP A 441 -18.11 -18.42 12.58
N LYS A 442 -18.37 -19.73 12.49
CA LYS A 442 -17.33 -20.70 12.07
C LYS A 442 -16.74 -20.29 10.72
N GLU A 443 -15.47 -20.64 10.53
CA GLU A 443 -14.67 -20.45 9.32
C GLU A 443 -15.49 -20.70 8.06
N PHE A 444 -15.52 -19.70 7.16
CA PHE A 444 -16.19 -19.81 5.87
C PHE A 444 -15.59 -20.98 5.07
N ARG A 445 -16.38 -22.04 4.88
CA ARG A 445 -16.03 -23.13 3.96
C ARG A 445 -16.69 -22.88 2.62
N ALA A 446 -15.89 -22.54 1.61
CA ALA A 446 -16.35 -22.48 0.24
C ALA A 446 -16.80 -23.88 -0.20
N VAL A 447 -18.09 -24.06 -0.48
CA VAL A 447 -18.65 -25.30 -1.01
C VAL A 447 -18.72 -25.26 -2.54
N ASP A 448 -18.79 -24.06 -3.13
CA ASP A 448 -18.71 -23.84 -4.57
C ASP A 448 -18.11 -22.46 -4.88
N VAL A 449 -17.49 -22.32 -6.06
CA VAL A 449 -16.81 -21.11 -6.52
C VAL A 449 -17.24 -20.79 -7.93
N LEU A 450 -18.10 -19.79 -8.07
CA LEU A 450 -18.50 -19.30 -9.38
C LEU A 450 -17.43 -18.32 -9.90
N THR A 451 -16.74 -18.70 -10.97
CA THR A 451 -15.87 -17.78 -11.71
C THR A 451 -16.71 -17.01 -12.70
N LEU A 452 -16.65 -15.68 -12.64
CA LEU A 452 -17.32 -14.79 -13.57
C LEU A 452 -16.27 -13.92 -14.26
N ASP A 453 -16.58 -13.50 -15.48
CA ASP A 453 -15.74 -12.53 -16.21
C ASP A 453 -15.78 -11.14 -15.56
N ASP A 454 -16.79 -10.89 -14.72
CA ASP A 454 -17.06 -9.65 -14.00
C ASP A 454 -16.72 -9.77 -12.50
N VAL A 455 -16.28 -8.65 -11.90
CA VAL A 455 -16.29 -8.49 -10.44
C VAL A 455 -17.73 -8.46 -9.98
N VAL A 456 -18.11 -9.41 -9.13
CA VAL A 456 -19.42 -9.36 -8.48
C VAL A 456 -19.32 -8.57 -7.20
N GLN A 457 -20.25 -7.66 -6.98
CA GLN A 457 -20.48 -7.01 -5.71
C GLN A 457 -21.80 -7.50 -5.13
N GLY A 458 -21.78 -7.83 -3.84
CA GLY A 458 -22.97 -8.15 -3.10
C GLY A 458 -22.74 -9.24 -2.08
N TYR A 459 -23.58 -9.23 -1.07
CA TYR A 459 -23.54 -10.19 0.03
C TYR A 459 -24.96 -10.54 0.44
N PHE A 460 -25.26 -11.83 0.47
CA PHE A 460 -26.51 -12.37 0.99
C PHE A 460 -26.21 -13.37 2.10
N SER A 461 -26.99 -13.27 3.18
CA SER A 461 -27.01 -14.27 4.24
C SER A 461 -28.45 -14.59 4.58
N PHE A 462 -28.77 -15.88 4.68
CA PHE A 462 -30.09 -16.33 5.12
C PHE A 462 -29.97 -17.56 6.01
N PRO A 463 -30.89 -17.74 6.98
CA PRO A 463 -30.85 -18.86 7.91
C PRO A 463 -31.20 -20.17 7.19
N MET A 464 -30.53 -21.24 7.60
CA MET A 464 -30.77 -22.62 7.17
C MET A 464 -30.69 -23.53 8.39
N LYS A 465 -31.71 -24.35 8.60
CA LYS A 465 -31.78 -25.29 9.72
C LYS A 465 -31.43 -26.69 9.25
N ILE A 466 -30.42 -27.29 9.88
CA ILE A 466 -30.07 -28.69 9.65
C ILE A 466 -30.80 -29.54 10.66
N VAL A 467 -31.61 -30.48 10.18
CA VAL A 467 -32.46 -31.35 10.99
C VAL A 467 -31.87 -32.75 11.00
N ALA A 468 -31.94 -33.43 12.16
CA ALA A 468 -31.61 -34.85 12.21
C ALA A 468 -32.50 -35.61 11.20
N ARG A 469 -31.93 -36.64 10.58
CA ARG A 469 -32.73 -37.58 9.77
C ARG A 469 -33.66 -38.40 10.64
#